data_AF-A0A7K9S8F4-F1
#
_entry.id   AF-A0A7K9S8F4-F1
#
_cell.length_a   1.000
_cell.length_b   1.000
_cell.length_c   1.000
_cell.angle_alpha   90.00
_cell.angle_beta   90.00
_cell.angle_gamma   90.00
#
_symmetry.space_group_name_H-M   'P 1'
#
loop_
_entity.id
_entity.type
_entity.pdbx_description
1 polymer ?
#
loop_
_entity_poly.entity_id
_entity_poly.type
_entity_poly.pdbx_seq_one_letter_code
_entity_poly.pdbx_strand_id
1 'polypeptide(L)'
;IHTYIATGKTQTDHVQIKVGVKQGDPMSPFFFSLAMEPLLWELEESGKGQRRGASSITAMAFADQLVLLSHSWEDMKWNIKMPETFCNLTGLKAQGEK
;
A
#
# COMPACT_ATOMS: atom_id res chain seq x y z
N ILE A 1 19.81 1.01 13.90
CA ILE A 1 18.81 0.10 14.50
C ILE A 1 19.50 -1.22 14.82
N HIS A 2 19.62 -1.58 16.10
CA HIS A 2 20.13 -2.89 16.52
C HIS A 2 18.95 -3.85 16.60
N THR A 3 18.82 -4.73 15.62
CA THR A 3 17.76 -5.74 15.59
C THR A 3 18.42 -7.09 15.86
N TYR A 4 17.90 -7.84 16.81
CA TYR A 4 18.30 -9.19 17.16
C TYR A 4 17.10 -9.90 17.78
N ILE A 5 17.10 -11.23 17.73
CA ILE A 5 16.10 -12.06 18.41
C ILE A 5 16.77 -12.62 19.67
N ALA A 6 16.14 -12.44 20.83
CA ALA A 6 16.65 -12.95 22.10
C ALA A 6 15.70 -14.00 22.71
N THR A 7 16.26 -15.04 23.32
CA THR A 7 15.49 -16.07 24.02
C THR A 7 16.23 -16.48 25.29
N GLY A 8 15.73 -16.08 26.46
CA GLY A 8 16.44 -16.28 27.72
C GLY A 8 17.75 -15.49 27.77
N LYS A 9 18.90 -16.19 27.83
CA LYS A 9 20.24 -15.58 27.86
C LYS A 9 20.97 -15.61 26.50
N THR A 10 20.36 -16.15 25.47
CA THR A 10 20.95 -16.22 24.12
C THR A 10 20.33 -15.15 23.21
N GLN A 11 21.13 -14.64 22.28
CA GLN A 11 20.70 -13.72 21.23
C GLN A 11 21.28 -14.15 19.88
N THR A 12 20.56 -13.87 18.81
CA THR A 12 21.09 -14.00 17.44
C THR A 12 22.14 -12.92 17.16
N ASP A 13 22.87 -13.09 16.07
CA ASP A 13 23.62 -12.01 15.46
C ASP A 13 22.70 -10.86 15.01
N HIS A 14 23.31 -9.73 14.67
CA HIS A 14 22.59 -8.56 14.17
C HIS A 14 21.82 -8.89 12.89
N VAL A 15 20.52 -8.60 12.92
CA VAL A 15 19.63 -8.74 11.76
C VAL A 15 19.56 -7.40 11.05
N GLN A 16 20.19 -7.33 9.87
CA GLN A 16 20.10 -6.14 9.04
C GLN A 16 18.74 -6.06 8.33
N ILE A 17 17.93 -5.08 8.70
CA ILE A 17 16.68 -4.76 7.99
C ILE A 17 17.03 -3.93 6.75
N LYS A 18 16.75 -4.46 5.56
CA LYS A 18 17.06 -3.81 4.27
C LYS A 18 15.87 -3.06 3.67
N VAL A 19 14.65 -3.55 3.90
CA VAL A 19 13.41 -3.00 3.34
C VAL A 19 12.32 -3.08 4.40
N GLY A 20 11.50 -2.03 4.48
CA GLY A 20 10.37 -1.95 5.39
C GLY A 20 10.58 -0.97 6.54
N VAL A 21 9.52 -0.80 7.32
CA VAL A 21 9.44 0.08 8.49
C VAL A 21 9.22 -0.73 9.76
N LYS A 22 9.57 -0.18 10.92
CA LYS A 22 9.46 -0.90 12.19
C LYS A 22 8.01 -0.95 12.67
N GLN A 23 7.44 -2.14 12.85
CA GLN A 23 6.09 -2.26 13.43
C GLN A 23 6.06 -1.77 14.88
N GLY A 24 5.02 -1.04 15.25
CA GLY A 24 4.87 -0.41 16.56
C GLY A 24 5.67 0.90 16.73
N ASP A 25 6.40 1.35 15.70
CA ASP A 25 7.01 2.68 15.69
C ASP A 25 5.96 3.73 15.28
N PRO A 26 5.78 4.82 16.05
CA PRO A 26 4.82 5.88 15.73
C PRO A 26 5.00 6.53 14.35
N MET A 27 6.20 6.49 13.77
CA MET A 27 6.49 7.10 12.46
C MET A 27 6.23 6.15 11.28
N SER A 28 6.19 4.83 11.52
CA SER A 28 5.99 3.83 10.47
C SER A 28 4.69 4.02 9.66
N PRO A 29 3.54 4.34 10.29
CA PRO A 29 2.31 4.63 9.54
C PRO A 29 2.45 5.81 8.58
N PHE A 30 3.15 6.87 9.01
CA PHE A 30 3.37 8.05 8.17
C PHE A 30 4.22 7.73 6.93
N PHE A 31 5.32 7.00 7.11
CA PHE A 31 6.14 6.57 5.97
C PHE A 31 5.39 5.64 5.02
N PHE A 32 4.51 4.78 5.54
CA PHE A 32 3.66 3.94 4.72
C PHE A 32 2.67 4.78 3.89
N SER A 33 2.00 5.74 4.51
CA SER A 33 1.08 6.66 3.81
C SER A 33 1.79 7.46 2.72
N LEU A 34 2.98 8.00 3.00
CA LEU A 34 3.79 8.69 1.99
C LEU A 34 4.19 7.79 0.83
N ALA A 35 4.55 6.54 1.10
CA ALA A 35 4.89 5.59 0.05
C ALA A 35 3.69 5.31 -0.87
N MET A 36 2.46 5.29 -0.33
CA MET A 36 1.23 5.03 -1.09
C MET A 36 0.69 6.24 -1.85
N GLU A 37 1.09 7.46 -1.49
CA GLU A 37 0.56 8.71 -2.05
C GLU A 37 0.62 8.79 -3.59
N PRO A 38 1.71 8.39 -4.28
CA PRO A 38 1.75 8.41 -5.75
C PRO A 38 0.68 7.52 -6.41
N LEU A 39 0.36 6.38 -5.80
CA LEU A 39 -0.70 5.50 -6.30
C LEU A 39 -2.07 6.15 -6.10
N LEU A 40 -2.30 6.79 -4.96
CA LEU A 40 -3.57 7.44 -4.65
C LEU A 40 -3.84 8.61 -5.59
N TRP A 41 -2.83 9.43 -5.89
CA TRP A 41 -2.94 10.51 -6.87
C TRP A 41 -3.24 9.97 -8.28
N GLU A 42 -2.55 8.92 -8.72
CA GLU A 42 -2.80 8.32 -10.03
C GLU A 42 -4.24 7.75 -10.14
N LEU A 43 -4.75 7.15 -9.07
CA LEU A 43 -6.13 6.68 -8.99
C LEU A 43 -7.16 7.82 -8.96
N GLU A 44 -6.81 8.97 -8.40
CA GLU A 44 -7.67 10.15 -8.37
C GLU A 44 -7.71 10.86 -9.74
N GLU A 45 -6.57 11.01 -10.41
CA GLU A 45 -6.47 11.72 -11.69
C GLU A 45 -6.95 10.88 -12.90
N SER A 46 -6.49 9.64 -12.98
CA SER A 46 -6.65 8.79 -14.17
C SER A 46 -7.63 7.63 -13.95
N GLY A 47 -8.10 7.47 -12.72
CA GLY A 47 -8.93 6.34 -12.31
C GLY A 47 -10.40 6.50 -12.71
N LYS A 48 -11.03 5.36 -13.03
CA LYS A 48 -12.43 5.30 -13.44
C LYS A 48 -13.33 4.93 -12.27
N GLY A 49 -13.59 5.93 -11.43
CA GLY A 49 -14.31 5.80 -10.18
C GLY A 49 -15.84 5.86 -10.28
N GLN A 50 -16.48 5.72 -9.13
CA GLN A 50 -17.92 5.88 -8.97
C GLN A 50 -18.25 7.37 -8.77
N ARG A 51 -19.13 7.93 -9.62
CA ARG A 51 -19.59 9.31 -9.45
C ARG A 51 -20.46 9.46 -8.21
N ARG A 52 -20.16 10.48 -7.41
CA ARG A 52 -20.99 11.00 -6.32
C ARG A 52 -21.15 12.51 -6.49
N GLY A 53 -22.24 12.92 -7.17
CA GLY A 53 -22.47 14.32 -7.50
C GLY A 53 -21.42 14.85 -8.49
N ALA A 54 -20.71 15.90 -8.09
CA ALA A 54 -19.67 16.53 -8.92
C ALA A 54 -18.31 15.80 -8.87
N SER A 55 -18.08 14.94 -7.87
CA SER A 55 -16.82 14.21 -7.71
C SER A 55 -16.95 12.74 -8.13
N SER A 56 -15.81 12.13 -8.45
CA SER A 56 -15.67 10.70 -8.69
C SER A 56 -14.75 10.12 -7.62
N ILE A 57 -15.12 8.99 -7.04
CA ILE A 57 -14.29 8.28 -6.07
C ILE A 57 -13.82 6.98 -6.71
N THR A 58 -12.52 6.88 -6.98
CA THR A 58 -11.93 5.65 -7.54
C THR A 58 -11.36 4.73 -6.48
N ALA A 59 -10.82 5.30 -5.40
CA ALA A 59 -10.12 4.54 -4.38
C ALA A 59 -10.46 5.04 -2.98
N MET A 60 -10.45 4.12 -2.03
CA MET A 60 -10.43 4.39 -0.61
C MET A 60 -9.26 3.61 -0.02
N ALA A 61 -8.43 4.27 0.78
CA ALA A 61 -7.28 3.65 1.41
C ALA A 61 -7.32 3.87 2.92
N PHE A 62 -7.00 2.82 3.67
CA PHE A 62 -6.83 2.88 5.11
C PHE A 62 -5.71 1.95 5.52
N ALA A 63 -4.59 2.52 6.01
CA ALA A 63 -3.35 1.78 6.21
C ALA A 63 -3.01 0.94 4.95
N ASP A 64 -2.72 -0.34 5.12
CA ASP A 64 -2.41 -1.29 4.04
C ASP A 64 -3.61 -1.72 3.19
N GLN A 65 -4.84 -1.34 3.56
CA GLN A 65 -6.04 -1.73 2.84
C GLN A 65 -6.37 -0.72 1.76
N LEU A 66 -6.49 -1.20 0.51
CA LEU A 66 -6.93 -0.42 -0.65
C LEU A 66 -8.22 -1.02 -1.21
N VAL A 67 -9.24 -0.17 -1.37
CA VAL A 67 -10.52 -0.51 -1.99
C VAL A 67 -10.68 0.28 -3.27
N LEU A 68 -10.88 -0.41 -4.39
CA LEU A 68 -11.18 0.21 -5.67
C LEU A 68 -12.68 0.20 -5.94
N LEU A 69 -13.19 1.30 -6.45
CA LEU A 69 -14.57 1.50 -6.86
C LEU A 69 -14.62 1.76 -8.35
N SER A 70 -15.60 1.16 -9.03
CA SER A 70 -15.81 1.38 -10.45
C SER A 70 -17.25 1.10 -10.87
N HIS A 71 -17.68 1.69 -11.98
CA HIS A 71 -19.04 1.54 -12.49
C HIS A 71 -19.20 0.26 -13.34
N SER A 72 -18.12 -0.24 -13.92
CA SER A 72 -18.16 -1.40 -14.81
C SER A 72 -16.96 -2.33 -14.57
N TRP A 73 -17.10 -3.57 -15.03
CA TRP A 73 -16.00 -4.53 -15.00
C TRP A 73 -14.83 -4.09 -15.90
N GLU A 74 -15.12 -3.45 -17.03
CA GLU A 74 -14.12 -2.93 -17.96
C GLU A 74 -13.29 -1.80 -17.32
N ASP A 75 -13.96 -0.91 -16.61
CA ASP A 75 -13.32 0.18 -15.88
C ASP A 75 -12.55 -0.35 -14.64
N MET A 76 -13.05 -1.39 -13.97
CA MET A 76 -12.30 -2.06 -12.92
C MET A 76 -11.01 -2.70 -13.45
N LYS A 77 -11.04 -3.33 -14.63
CA LYS A 77 -9.82 -3.85 -15.28
C LYS A 77 -8.82 -2.75 -15.59
N TRP A 78 -9.29 -1.54 -15.90
CA TRP A 78 -8.41 -0.38 -16.04
C TRP A 78 -7.80 0.02 -14.70
N ASN A 79 -8.63 0.18 -13.67
CA ASN A 79 -8.20 0.61 -12.34
C ASN A 79 -7.21 -0.38 -11.69
N ILE A 80 -7.37 -1.69 -11.89
CA ILE A 80 -6.48 -2.72 -11.32
C ILE A 80 -5.06 -2.64 -11.89
N LYS A 81 -4.87 -2.15 -13.12
CA LYS A 81 -3.53 -2.04 -13.73
C LYS A 81 -2.63 -1.02 -13.02
N MET A 82 -3.23 0.00 -12.42
CA MET A 82 -2.49 1.04 -11.69
C MET A 82 -1.78 0.49 -10.45
N PRO A 83 -2.45 -0.16 -9.48
CA PRO A 83 -1.77 -0.79 -8.35
C PRO A 83 -0.85 -1.94 -8.78
N GLU A 84 -1.15 -2.69 -9.84
CA GLU A 84 -0.23 -3.71 -10.37
C GLU A 84 1.09 -3.09 -10.85
N THR A 85 1.00 -2.03 -11.66
CA THR A 85 2.17 -1.29 -12.15
C THR A 85 2.95 -0.68 -11.00
N PHE A 86 2.25 -0.08 -10.05
CA PHE A 86 2.85 0.50 -8.85
C PHE A 86 3.59 -0.54 -7.99
N CYS A 87 3.01 -1.73 -7.80
CA CYS A 87 3.67 -2.85 -7.11
C CYS A 87 4.96 -3.27 -7.84
N ASN A 88 4.92 -3.36 -9.17
CA ASN A 88 6.10 -3.70 -9.98
C ASN A 88 7.23 -2.66 -9.85
N LEU A 89 6.89 -1.37 -9.72
CA LEU A 89 7.86 -0.28 -9.59
C LEU A 89 8.45 -0.16 -8.18
N THR A 90 7.65 -0.45 -7.15
CA THR A 90 8.02 -0.22 -5.74
C THR A 90 8.51 -1.48 -5.01
N GLY A 91 8.21 -2.66 -5.53
CA GLY A 91 8.45 -3.93 -4.86
C GLY A 91 7.41 -4.27 -3.78
N LEU A 92 6.36 -3.44 -3.62
CA LEU A 92 5.20 -3.78 -2.81
C LEU A 92 4.44 -4.96 -3.43
N LYS A 93 3.71 -5.70 -2.59
CA LYS A 93 2.92 -6.85 -3.01
C LYS A 93 1.50 -6.70 -2.50
N ALA A 94 0.53 -6.75 -3.41
CA ALA A 94 -0.87 -6.82 -3.07
C ALA A 94 -1.23 -8.27 -2.69
N GLN A 95 -1.97 -8.44 -1.59
CA GLN A 95 -2.56 -9.73 -1.21
C GLN A 95 -4.08 -9.63 -1.40
N GLY A 96 -4.56 -10.21 -2.50
CA GLY A 96 -5.97 -10.15 -2.90
C GLY A 96 -6.80 -11.36 -2.48
N GLU A 97 -6.18 -12.47 -2.09
CA GLU A 97 -6.87 -13.65 -1.57
C GLU A 97 -7.10 -13.49 -0.06
N LYS A 98 -8.37 -13.55 0.35
CA LYS A 98 -8.80 -13.70 1.74
C LYS A 98 -9.32 -15.11 1.95
#